data_AF-A0A0H2Z607-F1
#
_entry.id   AF-A0A0H2Z607-F1
#
_cell.length_a   1.000
_cell.length_b   1.000
_cell.length_c   1.000
_cell.angle_alpha   90.00
_cell.angle_beta   90.00
_cell.angle_gamma   90.00
#
_symmetry.space_group_name_H-M   'P 1'
#
loop_
_entity.id
_entity.type
_entity.pdbx_description
1 polymer ?
#
loop_
_entity_poly.entity_id
_entity_poly.type
_entity_poly.pdbx_seq_one_letter_code
_entity_poly.pdbx_strand_id
1 'polypeptide(L)'
;MTKNPPQPILDSQTGNSPHGWIPGWISKYWDEDPEHPPFKPGKGMIRRPDVIIVQNPNRPPTQDNIKQVVEMKFPPDPHNREQLEDYAAIAGNKNKIVEMKPSDCDCGQENQRSKVPVEQAGWAVAIAGGVMFVLTRGRSPRPMIPAY
;
A
#
# COMPACT_ATOMS: atom_id res chain seq x y z
N MET A 1 -7.13 7.80 12.68
CA MET A 1 -8.02 6.69 13.07
C MET A 1 -9.11 7.20 14.00
N THR A 2 -10.29 6.59 13.98
CA THR A 2 -11.51 7.13 14.62
C THR A 2 -11.95 6.36 15.88
N LYS A 3 -11.37 5.18 16.12
CA LYS A 3 -11.67 4.33 17.29
C LYS A 3 -10.46 4.16 18.20
N ASN A 4 -10.72 3.91 19.48
CA ASN A 4 -9.71 3.63 20.49
C ASN A 4 -10.13 2.42 21.37
N PRO A 5 -9.51 1.23 21.23
CA PRO A 5 -8.39 0.96 20.33
C PRO A 5 -8.82 0.96 18.84
N PRO A 6 -7.89 1.21 17.90
CA PRO A 6 -8.18 1.06 16.47
C PRO A 6 -8.70 -0.34 16.14
N GLN A 7 -9.69 -0.42 15.25
CA GLN A 7 -10.33 -1.69 14.85
C GLN A 7 -10.00 -2.04 13.39
N PRO A 8 -9.78 -3.33 13.08
CA PRO A 8 -9.54 -3.77 11.71
C PRO A 8 -10.83 -3.79 10.88
N ILE A 9 -10.69 -3.50 9.58
CA ILE A 9 -11.77 -3.64 8.59
C ILE A 9 -11.63 -5.01 7.94
N LEU A 10 -12.54 -5.93 8.27
CA LEU A 10 -12.43 -7.34 7.91
C LEU A 10 -13.48 -7.77 6.89
N ASP A 11 -13.15 -8.84 6.17
CA ASP A 11 -14.11 -9.56 5.34
C ASP A 11 -15.19 -10.20 6.22
N SER A 12 -16.45 -10.03 5.84
CA SER A 12 -17.58 -10.50 6.64
C SER A 12 -17.76 -12.02 6.62
N GLN A 13 -17.19 -12.73 5.63
CA GLN A 13 -17.30 -14.18 5.51
C GLN A 13 -16.22 -14.87 6.36
N THR A 14 -14.98 -14.37 6.32
CA THR A 14 -13.88 -15.00 7.07
C THR A 14 -13.73 -14.46 8.48
N GLY A 15 -14.10 -13.19 8.73
CA GLY A 15 -13.96 -12.53 10.03
C GLY A 15 -12.52 -12.33 10.51
N ASN A 16 -11.51 -12.75 9.73
CA ASN A 16 -10.09 -12.71 10.07
C ASN A 16 -9.21 -12.16 8.93
N SER A 17 -9.73 -12.10 7.71
CA SER A 17 -9.02 -11.55 6.54
C SER A 17 -9.37 -10.08 6.34
N PRO A 18 -8.46 -9.25 5.78
CA PRO A 18 -8.78 -7.88 5.45
C PRO A 18 -9.89 -7.82 4.38
N HIS A 19 -10.74 -6.80 4.45
CA HIS A 19 -11.78 -6.58 3.45
C HIS A 19 -11.16 -6.26 2.07
N GLY A 20 -11.57 -6.99 1.02
CA GLY A 20 -10.92 -6.91 -0.30
C GLY A 20 -11.09 -5.59 -1.05
N TRP A 21 -12.17 -4.83 -0.78
CA TRP A 21 -12.43 -3.55 -1.44
C TRP A 21 -12.83 -2.45 -0.43
N ILE A 22 -11.85 -1.69 0.05
CA ILE A 22 -12.04 -0.65 1.07
C ILE A 22 -12.94 0.52 0.61
N PRO A 23 -12.83 1.04 -0.64
CA PRO A 23 -13.74 2.11 -1.09
C PRO A 23 -15.23 1.73 -1.01
N GLY A 24 -15.58 0.50 -1.43
CA GLY A 24 -16.95 0.01 -1.31
C GLY A 24 -17.37 -0.20 0.14
N TRP A 25 -16.46 -0.68 0.99
CA TRP A 25 -16.72 -0.80 2.43
C TRP A 25 -17.03 0.56 3.06
N ILE A 26 -16.23 1.60 2.77
CA ILE A 26 -16.46 2.96 3.28
C ILE A 26 -17.83 3.46 2.81
N SER A 27 -18.12 3.36 1.52
CA SER A 27 -19.38 3.86 0.95
C SER A 27 -20.63 3.19 1.54
N LYS A 28 -20.50 1.97 2.06
CA LYS A 28 -21.63 1.19 2.57
C LYS A 28 -21.75 1.27 4.09
N TYR A 29 -20.64 1.17 4.81
CA TYR A 29 -20.63 0.90 6.25
C TYR A 29 -20.03 2.03 7.10
N TRP A 30 -19.35 3.02 6.51
CA TRP A 30 -18.64 4.03 7.31
C TRP A 30 -19.58 4.81 8.21
N ASP A 31 -20.70 5.27 7.66
CA ASP A 31 -21.69 6.11 8.35
C ASP A 31 -22.71 5.29 9.17
N GLU A 32 -22.66 3.94 9.13
CA GLU A 32 -23.50 3.10 10.00
C GLU A 32 -23.03 3.13 11.47
N ASP A 33 -21.76 3.50 11.69
CA ASP A 33 -21.18 3.63 13.01
C ASP A 33 -21.31 5.07 13.52
N PRO A 34 -22.09 5.33 14.59
CA PRO A 34 -22.29 6.68 15.11
C PRO A 34 -21.03 7.29 15.74
N GLU A 35 -20.00 6.50 16.04
CA GLU A 35 -18.71 7.00 16.53
C GLU A 35 -17.83 7.55 15.39
N HIS A 36 -18.14 7.23 14.13
CA HIS A 36 -17.40 7.73 12.99
C HIS A 36 -17.81 9.18 12.63
N PRO A 37 -16.84 10.11 12.52
CA PRO A 37 -17.10 11.36 11.83
C PRO A 37 -17.29 11.11 10.33
N PRO A 38 -17.90 12.02 9.56
CA PRO A 38 -18.00 11.88 8.10
C PRO A 38 -16.64 11.58 7.46
N PHE A 39 -16.60 10.60 6.56
CA PHE A 39 -15.34 10.17 5.94
C PHE A 39 -14.72 11.30 5.12
N LYS A 40 -13.42 11.56 5.33
CA LYS A 40 -12.65 12.54 4.57
C LYS A 40 -11.43 11.87 3.93
N PRO A 41 -11.39 11.72 2.60
CA PRO A 41 -10.24 11.19 1.88
C PRO A 41 -8.94 11.94 2.25
N GLY A 42 -7.83 11.20 2.36
CA GLY A 42 -6.51 11.78 2.66
C GLY A 42 -6.31 12.29 4.09
N LYS A 43 -7.29 12.15 4.99
CA LYS A 43 -7.17 12.58 6.40
C LYS A 43 -6.63 11.53 7.37
N GLY A 44 -6.19 10.37 6.87
CA GLY A 44 -5.64 9.33 7.74
C GLY A 44 -6.66 8.69 8.70
N MET A 45 -7.95 8.72 8.31
CA MET A 45 -9.02 8.11 9.09
C MET A 45 -8.90 6.57 9.12
N ILE A 46 -8.34 5.99 8.06
CA ILE A 46 -7.97 4.57 7.94
C ILE A 46 -6.46 4.49 7.72
N ARG A 47 -5.81 3.48 8.32
CA ARG A 47 -4.40 3.15 8.13
C ARG A 47 -4.27 1.77 7.50
N ARG A 48 -3.21 1.56 6.72
CA ARG A 48 -2.93 0.29 6.04
C ARG A 48 -1.45 -0.06 6.23
N PRO A 49 -1.10 -0.70 7.36
CA PRO A 49 0.22 -1.29 7.52
C PRO A 49 0.50 -2.33 6.44
N ASP A 50 1.77 -2.52 6.09
CA ASP A 50 2.16 -3.47 5.06
C ASP A 50 1.93 -4.91 5.51
N VAL A 51 2.36 -5.25 6.73
CA VAL A 51 2.20 -6.59 7.29
C VAL A 51 1.79 -6.51 8.76
N ILE A 52 0.80 -7.30 9.12
CA ILE A 52 0.40 -7.53 10.51
C ILE A 52 0.62 -9.01 10.82
N ILE A 53 1.39 -9.28 11.87
CA ILE A 53 1.63 -10.62 12.39
C ILE A 53 0.80 -10.78 13.67
N VAL A 54 -0.01 -11.82 13.72
CA VAL A 54 -0.89 -12.13 14.87
C VAL A 54 -0.33 -13.30 15.69
N GLN A 55 -0.75 -13.37 16.96
CA GLN A 55 -0.42 -14.48 17.85
C GLN A 55 -1.26 -15.72 17.52
N ASN A 56 -2.57 -15.54 17.30
CA ASN A 56 -3.48 -16.61 16.89
C ASN A 56 -4.07 -16.29 15.50
N PRO A 57 -3.81 -17.14 14.48
CA PRO A 57 -4.29 -16.91 13.11
C PRO A 57 -5.80 -17.08 12.94
N ASN A 58 -6.48 -17.71 13.91
CA ASN A 58 -7.94 -17.89 13.89
C ASN A 58 -8.70 -16.74 14.56
N ARG A 59 -8.02 -15.67 14.95
CA ARG A 59 -8.59 -14.49 15.59
C ARG A 59 -8.25 -13.23 14.78
N PRO A 60 -9.11 -12.19 14.83
CA PRO A 60 -8.86 -10.96 14.09
C PRO A 60 -7.58 -10.26 14.59
N PRO A 61 -6.96 -9.39 13.77
CA PRO A 61 -5.79 -8.60 14.16
C PRO A 61 -6.19 -7.42 15.07
N THR A 62 -6.82 -7.72 16.21
CA THR A 62 -7.09 -6.75 17.27
C THR A 62 -5.84 -6.51 18.10
N GLN A 63 -5.78 -5.38 18.81
CA GLN A 63 -4.61 -4.94 19.58
C GLN A 63 -4.05 -6.02 20.53
N ASP A 64 -4.91 -6.83 21.14
CA ASP A 64 -4.54 -7.94 22.04
C ASP A 64 -3.97 -9.16 21.31
N ASN A 65 -4.33 -9.36 20.03
CA ASN A 65 -3.87 -10.47 19.21
C ASN A 65 -2.68 -10.10 18.29
N ILE A 66 -2.42 -8.81 18.06
CA ILE A 66 -1.25 -8.35 17.28
C ILE A 66 0.04 -8.71 18.02
N LYS A 67 0.87 -9.53 17.37
CA LYS A 67 2.23 -9.84 17.79
C LYS A 67 3.19 -8.73 17.32
N GLN A 68 3.08 -8.33 16.05
CA GLN A 68 4.00 -7.39 15.43
C GLN A 68 3.34 -6.70 14.23
N VAL A 69 3.73 -5.46 13.96
CA VAL A 69 3.40 -4.73 12.73
C VAL A 69 4.71 -4.40 12.03
N VAL A 70 4.80 -4.74 10.74
CA VAL A 70 5.99 -4.50 9.93
C VAL A 70 5.65 -3.48 8.85
N GLU A 71 6.48 -2.45 8.76
CA GLU A 71 6.51 -1.47 7.66
C GLU A 71 7.76 -1.73 6.82
N MET A 72 7.59 -1.87 5.51
CA MET A 72 8.69 -2.04 4.58
C MET A 72 9.06 -0.70 3.95
N LYS A 73 10.36 -0.38 3.91
CA LYS A 73 10.89 0.84 3.27
C LYS A 73 11.80 0.48 2.11
N PHE A 74 11.49 0.98 0.91
CA PHE A 74 12.32 0.83 -0.27
C PHE A 74 12.96 2.17 -0.63
N PRO A 75 14.25 2.26 -0.99
CA PRO A 75 14.83 3.53 -1.44
C PRO A 75 14.03 4.12 -2.62
N PRO A 76 13.73 5.43 -2.61
CA PRO A 76 14.20 6.47 -1.68
C PRO A 76 13.28 6.74 -0.47
N ASP A 77 12.31 5.87 -0.16
CA ASP A 77 11.31 6.09 0.88
C ASP A 77 11.96 6.32 2.25
N PRO A 78 11.76 7.51 2.85
CA PRO A 78 12.39 7.83 4.12
C PRO A 78 11.64 7.16 5.29
N HIS A 79 12.35 7.08 6.41
CA HIS A 79 11.74 6.82 7.70
C HIS A 79 10.66 7.88 8.00
N ASN A 80 9.49 7.44 8.46
CA ASN A 80 8.36 8.32 8.79
C ASN A 80 7.85 8.05 10.21
N ARG A 81 8.22 8.93 11.14
CA ARG A 81 7.87 8.79 12.56
C ARG A 81 6.36 8.80 12.82
N GLU A 82 5.62 9.68 12.16
CA GLU A 82 4.16 9.79 12.36
C GLU A 82 3.45 8.50 11.95
N GLN A 83 3.88 7.89 10.86
CA GLN A 83 3.37 6.60 10.41
C GLN A 83 3.63 5.49 11.44
N LEU A 84 4.84 5.43 12.01
CA LEU A 84 5.17 4.42 13.03
C LEU A 84 4.42 4.65 14.34
N GLU A 85 4.14 5.91 14.70
CA GLU A 85 3.30 6.25 15.86
C GLU A 85 1.85 5.81 15.65
N ASP A 86 1.29 6.03 14.46
CA ASP A 86 -0.02 5.51 14.07
C ASP A 86 -0.06 3.97 14.18
N TYR A 87 0.97 3.28 13.73
CA TYR A 87 1.02 1.82 13.81
C TYR A 87 1.26 1.31 15.22
N ALA A 88 2.03 2.04 16.04
CA ALA A 88 2.18 1.76 17.46
C ALA A 88 0.83 1.86 18.19
N ALA A 89 -0.02 2.81 17.82
CA ALA A 89 -1.39 2.90 18.34
C ALA A 89 -2.27 1.71 17.91
N ILE A 90 -2.13 1.22 16.66
CA ILE A 90 -2.81 -0.01 16.21
C ILE A 90 -2.34 -1.24 17.00
N ALA A 91 -1.03 -1.37 17.18
CA ALA A 91 -0.42 -2.51 17.87
C ALA A 91 -0.56 -2.45 19.41
N GLY A 92 -0.89 -1.26 19.94
CA GLY A 92 -0.99 -0.98 21.37
C GLY A 92 0.35 -0.76 22.08
N ASN A 93 1.47 -0.89 21.36
CA ASN A 93 2.81 -0.73 21.90
C ASN A 93 3.82 -0.50 20.78
N LYS A 94 4.67 0.52 20.91
CA LYS A 94 5.76 0.83 19.97
C LYS A 94 6.77 -0.31 19.82
N ASN A 95 6.97 -1.14 20.84
CA ASN A 95 7.91 -2.26 20.80
C ASN A 95 7.46 -3.40 19.86
N LYS A 96 6.22 -3.35 19.36
CA LYS A 96 5.70 -4.30 18.37
C LYS A 96 5.91 -3.83 16.93
N ILE A 97 6.53 -2.66 16.72
CA ILE A 97 6.74 -2.08 15.40
C ILE A 97 8.14 -2.40 14.92
N VAL A 98 8.23 -2.90 13.68
CA VAL A 98 9.51 -3.11 13.01
C VAL A 98 9.47 -2.47 11.64
N GLU A 99 10.49 -1.66 11.37
CA GLU A 99 10.78 -1.17 10.03
C GLU A 99 11.78 -2.14 9.39
N MET A 100 11.51 -2.57 8.16
CA MET A 100 12.41 -3.42 7.38
C MET A 100 12.79 -2.75 6.07
N LYS A 101 14.05 -2.90 5.68
CA LYS A 101 14.63 -2.43 4.43
C LYS A 101 15.14 -3.60 3.61
N PRO A 102 15.35 -3.44 2.29
CA PRO A 102 15.99 -4.46 1.47
C PRO A 102 17.34 -4.94 2.01
N SER A 103 18.10 -4.06 2.69
CA SER A 103 19.38 -4.41 3.33
C SER A 103 19.24 -5.34 4.54
N ASP A 104 18.05 -5.43 5.15
CA ASP A 104 17.79 -6.30 6.29
C ASP A 104 17.44 -7.73 5.84
N CYS A 105 17.18 -7.91 4.55
CA CYS A 105 16.99 -9.22 3.93
C CYS A 105 18.34 -9.77 3.45
N ASP A 106 18.61 -11.04 3.72
CA ASP A 106 19.77 -11.77 3.18
C ASP A 106 19.56 -12.17 1.70
N CYS A 107 18.69 -11.44 1.00
CA CYS A 107 18.55 -11.52 -0.44
C CYS A 107 19.85 -10.96 -1.02
N GLY A 108 20.80 -11.84 -1.35
CA GLY A 108 22.09 -11.46 -1.93
C GLY A 108 21.91 -10.29 -2.89
N GLN A 109 22.55 -9.16 -2.56
CA GLN A 109 22.37 -7.88 -3.22
C GLN A 109 22.82 -7.93 -4.68
N GLU A 110 22.05 -8.57 -5.55
CA GLU A 110 22.00 -8.12 -6.91
C GLU A 110 21.29 -6.79 -6.85
N ASN A 111 22.06 -5.72 -7.03
CA ASN A 111 21.57 -4.49 -7.62
C ASN A 111 20.82 -4.89 -8.90
N GLN A 112 19.53 -5.24 -8.76
CA GLN A 112 18.62 -5.41 -9.86
C GLN A 112 18.31 -4.01 -10.37
N ARG A 113 19.35 -3.33 -10.90
CA ARG A 113 19.17 -2.34 -11.94
C ARG A 113 18.30 -3.04 -12.96
N SER A 114 17.07 -2.56 -13.09
CA SER A 114 16.19 -2.99 -14.17
C SER A 114 17.04 -2.98 -15.44
N LYS A 115 17.30 -4.16 -16.03
CA LYS A 115 18.19 -4.29 -17.21
C LYS A 115 17.60 -3.60 -18.44
N VAL A 116 16.39 -3.08 -18.32
CA VAL A 116 15.73 -2.25 -19.32
C VAL A 116 16.01 -0.79 -18.96
N PRO A 117 16.86 -0.07 -19.71
CA PRO A 117 16.97 1.37 -19.56
C PRO A 117 15.60 1.95 -19.88
N VAL A 118 14.93 2.51 -18.88
CA VAL A 118 13.55 3.02 -19.00
C VAL A 118 13.49 4.08 -20.11
N GLU A 119 14.55 4.86 -20.29
CA GLU A 119 14.73 5.77 -21.42
C GLU A 119 14.72 5.06 -22.78
N GLN A 120 15.53 4.00 -22.96
CA GLN A 120 15.63 3.30 -24.24
C GLN A 120 14.30 2.60 -24.59
N ALA A 121 13.61 2.03 -23.60
CA ALA A 121 12.29 1.45 -23.80
C ALA A 121 11.25 2.52 -24.18
N GLY A 122 11.28 3.68 -23.53
CA GLY A 122 10.41 4.80 -23.85
C GLY A 122 10.57 5.26 -25.31
N TRP A 123 11.81 5.43 -25.76
CA TRP A 123 12.08 5.83 -27.15
C TRP A 123 11.73 4.75 -28.17
N ALA A 124 12.00 3.47 -27.87
CA ALA A 124 11.60 2.37 -28.73
C ALA A 124 10.08 2.29 -28.92
N VAL A 125 9.31 2.48 -27.84
CA VAL A 125 7.84 2.53 -27.87
C VAL A 125 7.34 3.75 -28.65
N ALA A 126 7.97 4.93 -28.47
CA ALA A 126 7.62 6.13 -29.20
C ALA A 126 7.85 5.99 -30.72
N ILE A 127 8.99 5.43 -31.12
CA ILE A 127 9.34 5.17 -32.53
C ILE A 127 8.34 4.19 -33.14
N ALA A 128 8.12 3.05 -32.49
CA ALA A 128 7.17 2.04 -32.97
C ALA A 128 5.75 2.61 -33.12
N GLY A 129 5.29 3.39 -32.13
CA GLY A 129 4.01 4.09 -32.18
C GLY A 129 3.92 5.10 -33.33
N GLY A 130 5.01 5.85 -33.59
CA GLY A 130 5.09 6.79 -34.71
C GLY A 130 5.00 6.11 -36.08
N VAL A 131 5.72 5.00 -36.27
CA VAL A 131 5.63 4.19 -37.49
C VAL A 131 4.20 3.68 -37.70
N MET A 132 3.57 3.15 -36.64
CA MET A 132 2.18 2.68 -36.70
C MET A 132 1.21 3.82 -37.02
N PHE A 133 1.43 5.01 -36.48
CA PHE A 133 0.62 6.19 -36.76
C PHE A 133 0.70 6.61 -38.23
N VAL A 134 1.88 6.55 -38.84
CA VAL A 134 2.06 6.82 -40.27
C VAL A 134 1.41 5.73 -41.14
N LEU A 135 1.69 4.46 -40.85
CA LEU A 135 1.14 3.32 -41.62
C LEU A 135 -0.39 3.28 -41.59
N THR A 136 -1.00 3.66 -40.46
CA THR A 136 -2.45 3.70 -40.30
C THR A 136 -3.09 5.02 -40.73
N ARG A 137 -2.30 5.95 -41.30
CA ARG A 137 -2.74 7.30 -41.67
C ARG A 137 -3.46 8.02 -40.53
N GLY A 138 -2.92 7.89 -39.32
CA GLY A 138 -3.41 8.55 -38.11
C GLY A 138 -4.59 7.88 -37.40
N ARG A 139 -4.94 6.64 -37.76
CA ARG A 139 -6.00 5.88 -37.06
C ARG A 139 -5.53 5.21 -35.77
N SER A 140 -4.23 5.08 -35.54
CA SER A 140 -3.70 4.60 -34.27
C SER A 140 -3.58 5.75 -33.25
N PRO A 141 -3.47 5.42 -31.94
CA PRO A 141 -3.12 6.42 -30.92
C PRO A 141 -1.84 7.17 -31.28
N ARG A 142 -1.77 8.46 -30.88
CA ARG A 142 -0.55 9.26 -31.03
C ARG A 142 0.56 8.68 -30.16
N PRO A 143 1.81 8.60 -30.64
CA PRO A 143 2.92 8.13 -29.84
C PRO A 143 3.17 9.08 -28.65
N MET A 144 3.38 8.52 -27.46
CA MET A 144 3.86 9.27 -26.30
C MET A 144 5.37 9.45 -26.39
N ILE A 145 5.84 10.70 -26.34
CA ILE A 145 7.27 11.03 -26.29
C ILE A 145 7.69 11.03 -24.82
N PRO A 146 8.72 10.24 -24.43
CA PRO A 146 9.23 10.24 -23.05
C PRO A 146 9.76 11.62 -22.65
N ALA A 147 9.55 12.01 -21.39
CA ALA A 147 10.20 13.19 -20.82
C ALA A 147 11.66 12.87 -20.46
N TYR A 148 12.53 13.89 -20.54
CA TYR A 148 13.92 13.87 -20.08
C TYR A 148 14.01 13.92 -18.55
#